data_AF-A0A963DQR5-F1
#
_entry.id   AF-A0A963DQR5-F1
#
_cell.length_a   1.000
_cell.length_b   1.000
_cell.length_c   1.000
_cell.angle_alpha   90.00
_cell.angle_beta   90.00
_cell.angle_gamma   90.00
#
_symmetry.space_group_name_H-M   'P 1'
#
loop_
_entity.id
_entity.type
_entity.pdbx_description
1 polymer ?
#
loop_
_entity_poly.entity_id
_entity_poly.type
_entity_poly.pdbx_seq_one_letter_code
_entity_poly.pdbx_strand_id
1 'polypeptide(L)'
;MTKIVAVTACPTGIAHTIMAAEGLEQAAKALGYEIQVETQGSVGTRNTLSDADIATADVVIIAADTRVDATRFADKPLYETTTEPAIRNGADVIKTALAGVPAVAKPVTSPAAGLKIVAITSCPTGIAHTFMAAEGLEQGAKSQGHTIKVETQGSVGAKNNLTAEDIAAADLVIIAADTQVDKSRFAGKRLHEASTKAAIHDGAALVRAAIEQAQMQGAEASSPDYDAQVKQAKAQQAATRTGAYK
;
A
#
# COMPACT_ATOMS: atom_id res chain seq x y z
N MET A 1 18.60 -10.51 -32.79
CA MET A 1 18.53 -10.87 -31.36
C MET A 1 17.99 -9.64 -30.66
N THR A 2 16.95 -9.75 -29.85
CA THR A 2 16.33 -8.59 -29.22
C THR A 2 17.30 -7.93 -28.24
N LYS A 3 17.49 -6.62 -28.38
CA LYS A 3 18.39 -5.81 -27.54
C LYS A 3 17.58 -5.02 -26.53
N ILE A 4 17.90 -5.21 -25.27
CA ILE A 4 17.28 -4.54 -24.13
C ILE A 4 18.32 -3.62 -23.51
N VAL A 5 17.92 -2.41 -23.16
CA VAL A 5 18.72 -1.58 -22.26
C VAL A 5 17.94 -1.34 -20.98
N ALA A 6 18.63 -1.31 -19.86
CA ALA A 6 17.98 -1.09 -18.58
C ALA A 6 18.74 -0.09 -17.70
N VAL A 7 18.01 0.59 -16.83
CA VAL A 7 18.56 1.42 -15.75
C VAL A 7 18.02 0.91 -14.43
N THR A 8 18.91 0.61 -13.49
CA THR A 8 18.51 0.27 -12.11
C THR A 8 18.93 1.36 -11.15
N ALA A 9 18.06 1.71 -10.19
CA ALA A 9 18.40 2.74 -9.21
C ALA A 9 17.67 2.55 -7.88
N CYS A 10 18.40 2.55 -6.76
CA CYS A 10 17.83 2.49 -5.43
C CYS A 10 18.47 3.60 -4.55
N PRO A 11 17.67 4.37 -3.79
CA PRO A 11 18.23 5.42 -2.93
C PRO A 11 18.94 4.85 -1.69
N THR A 12 18.61 3.62 -1.27
CA THR A 12 19.14 2.98 -0.07
C THR A 12 20.30 2.03 -0.41
N GLY A 13 21.51 2.58 -0.51
CA GLY A 13 22.74 1.82 -0.71
C GLY A 13 22.90 1.25 -2.13
N ILE A 14 23.93 0.42 -2.33
CA ILE A 14 24.27 -0.16 -3.65
C ILE A 14 23.64 -1.54 -3.90
N ALA A 15 23.17 -2.22 -2.85
CA ALA A 15 22.81 -3.63 -2.92
C ALA A 15 21.61 -3.85 -3.87
N HIS A 16 20.49 -3.17 -3.64
CA HIS A 16 19.28 -3.35 -4.47
C HIS A 16 19.49 -2.91 -5.92
N THR A 17 20.29 -1.87 -6.15
CA THR A 17 20.67 -1.43 -7.50
C THR A 17 21.42 -2.53 -8.26
N ILE A 18 22.41 -3.17 -7.62
CA ILE A 18 23.21 -4.24 -8.23
C ILE A 18 22.39 -5.52 -8.37
N MET A 19 21.66 -5.93 -7.33
CA MET A 19 20.82 -7.14 -7.38
C MET A 19 19.74 -7.03 -8.46
N ALA A 20 19.15 -5.85 -8.67
CA ALA A 20 18.18 -5.65 -9.75
C ALA A 20 18.83 -5.77 -11.13
N ALA A 21 20.07 -5.27 -11.28
CA ALA A 21 20.80 -5.40 -12.52
C ALA A 21 21.14 -6.86 -12.82
N GLU A 22 21.69 -7.58 -11.85
CA GLU A 22 22.00 -9.01 -11.96
C GLU A 22 20.75 -9.85 -12.23
N GLY A 23 19.62 -9.52 -11.58
CA GLY A 23 18.33 -10.20 -11.81
C GLY A 23 17.85 -10.06 -13.25
N LEU A 24 17.96 -8.86 -13.83
CA LEU A 24 17.62 -8.61 -15.23
C LEU A 24 18.61 -9.27 -16.20
N GLU A 25 19.91 -9.22 -15.91
CA GLU A 25 20.95 -9.89 -16.72
C GLU A 25 20.77 -11.40 -16.77
N GLN A 26 20.54 -12.03 -15.62
CA GLN A 26 20.28 -13.46 -15.51
C GLN A 26 19.00 -13.84 -16.26
N ALA A 27 17.94 -13.06 -16.12
CA ALA A 27 16.68 -13.29 -16.81
C ALA A 27 16.81 -13.13 -18.33
N ALA A 28 17.47 -12.08 -18.82
CA ALA A 28 17.70 -11.86 -20.24
C ALA A 28 18.53 -13.01 -20.84
N LYS A 29 19.59 -13.43 -20.15
CA LYS A 29 20.41 -14.58 -20.55
C LYS A 29 19.58 -15.86 -20.62
N ALA A 30 18.72 -16.12 -19.64
CA ALA A 30 17.83 -17.29 -19.63
C ALA A 30 16.81 -17.27 -20.77
N LEU A 31 16.36 -16.07 -21.19
CA LEU A 31 15.41 -15.89 -22.28
C LEU A 31 16.08 -15.74 -23.67
N GLY A 32 17.41 -15.68 -23.73
CA GLY A 32 18.16 -15.52 -24.99
C GLY A 32 18.12 -14.10 -25.56
N TYR A 33 17.99 -13.09 -24.70
CA TYR A 33 18.06 -11.67 -25.08
C TYR A 33 19.41 -11.06 -24.70
N GLU A 34 19.82 -10.06 -25.47
CA GLU A 34 20.97 -9.22 -25.12
C GLU A 34 20.48 -8.08 -24.24
N ILE A 35 21.14 -7.85 -23.10
CA ILE A 35 20.81 -6.75 -22.20
C ILE A 35 22.05 -6.00 -21.75
N GLN A 36 21.95 -4.68 -21.66
CA GLN A 36 22.93 -3.82 -21.03
C GLN A 36 22.26 -3.02 -19.91
N VAL A 37 22.82 -3.08 -18.71
CA VAL A 37 22.22 -2.46 -17.52
C VAL A 37 23.14 -1.37 -16.98
N GLU A 38 22.63 -0.15 -16.94
CA GLU A 38 23.23 0.96 -16.20
C GLU A 38 22.75 0.94 -14.75
N THR A 39 23.68 1.09 -13.82
CA THR A 39 23.37 1.12 -12.38
C THR A 39 23.57 2.53 -11.84
N GLN A 40 22.56 3.10 -11.19
CA GLN A 40 22.61 4.41 -10.55
C GLN A 40 22.43 4.23 -9.04
N GLY A 41 23.53 4.19 -8.28
CA GLY A 41 23.51 3.99 -6.83
C GLY A 41 24.14 5.14 -6.05
N SER A 42 24.26 4.97 -4.73
CA SER A 42 24.91 5.96 -3.85
C SER A 42 26.39 6.20 -4.15
N VAL A 43 27.03 5.32 -4.91
CA VAL A 43 28.44 5.41 -5.35
C VAL A 43 28.55 6.02 -6.76
N GLY A 44 27.44 6.54 -7.30
CA GLY A 44 27.35 7.11 -8.64
C GLY A 44 26.86 6.11 -9.69
N THR A 45 26.90 6.55 -10.95
CA THR A 45 26.48 5.75 -12.11
C THR A 45 27.61 4.84 -12.58
N ARG A 46 27.31 3.57 -12.89
CA ARG A 46 28.22 2.65 -13.58
C ARG A 46 27.54 2.01 -14.78
N ASN A 47 28.35 1.53 -15.73
CA ASN A 47 27.89 0.88 -16.96
C ASN A 47 26.97 1.81 -17.76
N THR A 48 27.32 3.09 -17.81
CA THR A 48 26.52 4.12 -18.46
C THR A 48 26.18 3.71 -19.89
N LEU A 49 24.89 3.74 -20.23
CA LEU A 49 24.42 3.43 -21.57
C LEU A 49 24.89 4.51 -22.55
N SER A 50 25.49 4.10 -23.66
CA SER A 50 25.83 5.03 -24.74
C SER A 50 24.60 5.34 -25.60
N ASP A 51 24.62 6.48 -26.29
CA ASP A 51 23.55 6.83 -27.24
C ASP A 51 23.37 5.77 -28.34
N ALA A 52 24.46 5.07 -28.72
CA ALA A 52 24.41 3.98 -29.69
C ALA A 52 23.69 2.74 -29.14
N ASP A 53 23.92 2.40 -27.86
CA ASP A 53 23.23 1.28 -27.20
C ASP A 53 21.73 1.57 -27.09
N ILE A 54 21.38 2.80 -26.70
CA ILE A 54 19.99 3.25 -26.63
C ILE A 54 19.33 3.22 -28.01
N ALA A 55 20.00 3.77 -29.03
CA ALA A 55 19.49 3.83 -30.39
C ALA A 55 19.25 2.45 -31.01
N THR A 56 20.03 1.43 -30.63
CA THR A 56 19.87 0.05 -31.12
C THR A 56 18.98 -0.82 -30.24
N ALA A 57 18.54 -0.33 -29.08
CA ALA A 57 17.62 -1.05 -28.19
C ALA A 57 16.23 -1.18 -28.80
N ASP A 58 15.62 -2.35 -28.65
CA ASP A 58 14.21 -2.61 -28.98
C ASP A 58 13.28 -2.13 -27.85
N VAL A 59 13.75 -2.18 -26.61
CA VAL A 59 13.00 -1.74 -25.41
C VAL A 59 13.95 -1.23 -24.32
N VAL A 60 13.47 -0.28 -23.53
CA VAL A 60 14.13 0.29 -22.35
C VAL A 60 13.38 -0.15 -21.09
N ILE A 61 14.11 -0.63 -20.08
CA ILE A 61 13.55 -0.97 -18.76
C ILE A 61 14.14 -0.05 -17.69
N ILE A 62 13.32 0.70 -16.97
CA ILE A 62 13.77 1.45 -15.78
C ILE A 62 13.26 0.70 -14.54
N ALA A 63 14.15 0.06 -13.80
CA ALA A 63 13.85 -0.62 -12.54
C ALA A 63 14.41 0.17 -11.36
N ALA A 64 13.62 1.13 -10.85
CA ALA A 64 14.10 2.11 -9.90
C ALA A 64 13.12 2.42 -8.76
N ASP A 65 13.67 2.61 -7.55
CA ASP A 65 12.96 3.11 -6.37
C ASP A 65 13.26 4.61 -6.12
N THR A 66 13.86 5.27 -7.11
CA THR A 66 14.16 6.70 -7.13
C THR A 66 13.92 7.25 -8.53
N ARG A 67 13.90 8.58 -8.66
CA ARG A 67 13.74 9.24 -9.96
C ARG A 67 14.99 9.01 -10.82
N VAL A 68 14.76 8.52 -12.04
CA VAL A 68 15.75 8.38 -13.11
C VAL A 68 15.36 9.34 -14.24
N ASP A 69 16.34 10.01 -14.84
CA ASP A 69 16.09 10.81 -16.04
C ASP A 69 15.81 9.91 -17.24
N ALA A 70 14.59 10.00 -17.77
CA ALA A 70 14.16 9.21 -18.92
C ALA A 70 14.26 9.97 -20.25
N THR A 71 14.79 11.21 -20.24
CA THR A 71 14.79 12.11 -21.39
C THR A 71 15.55 11.49 -22.57
N ARG A 72 16.67 10.80 -22.29
CA ARG A 72 17.46 10.08 -23.30
C ARG A 72 16.79 8.83 -23.89
N PHE A 73 15.63 8.43 -23.40
CA PHE A 73 14.89 7.24 -23.85
C PHE A 73 13.56 7.58 -24.53
N ALA A 74 13.27 8.86 -24.79
CA ALA A 74 11.96 9.35 -25.23
C ALA A 74 11.42 8.68 -26.50
N ASP A 75 12.30 8.29 -27.43
CA ASP A 75 11.94 7.68 -28.72
C ASP A 75 11.86 6.15 -28.67
N LYS A 76 11.97 5.54 -27.47
CA LYS A 76 12.02 4.09 -27.29
C LYS A 76 10.83 3.56 -26.50
N PRO A 77 10.36 2.33 -26.78
CA PRO A 77 9.42 1.65 -25.90
C PRO A 77 10.03 1.55 -24.49
N LEU A 78 9.35 2.15 -23.52
CA LEU A 78 9.84 2.28 -22.15
C LEU A 78 8.92 1.54 -21.19
N TYR A 79 9.49 0.69 -20.35
CA TYR A 79 8.82 0.00 -19.25
C TYR A 79 9.46 0.40 -17.92
N GLU A 80 8.67 0.97 -17.00
CA GLU A 80 9.14 1.35 -15.67
C GLU A 80 8.60 0.40 -14.59
N THR A 81 9.42 0.10 -13.59
CA THR A 81 9.11 -0.74 -12.44
C THR A 81 10.02 -0.37 -11.25
N THR A 82 9.77 -0.95 -10.07
CA THR A 82 10.66 -0.86 -8.90
C THR A 82 11.81 -1.88 -8.96
N THR A 83 12.79 -1.79 -8.06
CA THR A 83 13.92 -2.74 -8.04
C THR A 83 13.52 -4.15 -7.61
N GLU A 84 12.53 -4.29 -6.72
CA GLU A 84 12.12 -5.59 -6.18
C GLU A 84 11.63 -6.59 -7.24
N PRO A 85 10.74 -6.24 -8.19
CA PRO A 85 10.36 -7.11 -9.31
C PRO A 85 11.53 -7.49 -10.21
N ALA A 86 12.49 -6.58 -10.43
CA ALA A 86 13.69 -6.87 -11.22
C ALA A 86 14.59 -7.91 -10.52
N ILE A 87 14.65 -7.88 -9.18
CA ILE A 87 15.40 -8.86 -8.37
C ILE A 87 14.71 -10.22 -8.36
N ARG A 88 13.40 -10.26 -8.10
CA ARG A 88 12.68 -11.53 -7.84
C ARG A 88 12.11 -12.17 -9.10
N ASN A 89 11.64 -11.36 -10.06
CA ASN A 89 10.84 -11.78 -11.21
C ASN A 89 11.35 -11.17 -12.53
N GLY A 90 12.67 -11.08 -12.71
CA GLY A 90 13.28 -10.41 -13.87
C GLY A 90 12.78 -10.92 -15.24
N ALA A 91 12.44 -12.20 -15.34
CA ALA A 91 11.91 -12.78 -16.59
C ALA A 91 10.52 -12.22 -16.96
N ASP A 92 9.65 -12.01 -15.97
CA ASP A 92 8.32 -11.44 -16.21
C ASP A 92 8.42 -9.94 -16.50
N VAL A 93 9.35 -9.24 -15.85
CA VAL A 93 9.68 -7.83 -16.17
C VAL A 93 10.07 -7.70 -17.64
N ILE A 94 10.98 -8.54 -18.12
CA ILE A 94 11.44 -8.51 -19.52
C ILE A 94 10.32 -8.87 -20.50
N LYS A 95 9.54 -9.93 -20.23
CA LYS A 95 8.40 -10.31 -21.07
C LYS A 95 7.37 -9.18 -21.17
N THR A 96 7.08 -8.53 -20.04
CA THR A 96 6.13 -7.42 -19.99
C THR A 96 6.63 -6.23 -20.81
N ALA A 97 7.92 -5.90 -20.69
CA ALA A 97 8.54 -4.85 -21.47
C ALA A 97 8.47 -5.13 -22.99
N LEU A 98 8.72 -6.37 -23.40
CA LEU A 98 8.69 -6.77 -24.82
C LEU A 98 7.28 -6.92 -25.41
N ALA A 99 6.25 -7.15 -24.59
CA ALA A 99 4.88 -7.33 -25.05
C ALA A 99 4.22 -6.05 -25.59
N GLY A 100 4.90 -4.90 -25.54
CA GLY A 100 4.49 -3.68 -26.25
C GLY A 100 3.15 -3.09 -25.79
N VAL A 101 2.68 -3.43 -24.59
CA VAL A 101 1.49 -2.80 -24.02
C VAL A 101 1.87 -1.37 -23.60
N PRO A 102 1.16 -0.33 -24.08
CA PRO A 102 1.45 1.04 -23.69
C PRO A 102 1.29 1.20 -22.17
N ALA A 103 2.29 1.84 -21.57
CA ALA A 103 2.41 2.32 -20.19
C ALA A 103 1.10 2.46 -19.39
N VAL A 104 1.04 1.73 -18.25
CA VAL A 104 0.75 2.37 -16.95
C VAL A 104 1.73 1.82 -15.91
N ALA A 105 2.96 2.33 -15.95
CA ALA A 105 3.75 2.62 -14.76
C ALA A 105 4.43 3.96 -15.06
N LYS A 106 3.73 5.05 -14.72
CA LYS A 106 4.23 6.40 -14.95
C LYS A 106 5.36 6.71 -13.96
N PRO A 107 6.40 7.45 -14.36
CA PRO A 107 7.36 8.01 -13.43
C PRO A 107 6.67 9.03 -12.52
N VAL A 108 7.10 9.01 -11.26
CA VAL A 108 6.75 9.90 -10.16
C VAL A 108 6.62 11.38 -10.56
N THR A 109 5.39 11.77 -10.87
CA THR A 109 4.90 13.13 -10.62
C THR A 109 3.72 12.99 -9.67
N SER A 110 3.94 13.16 -8.37
CA SER A 110 2.83 13.41 -7.45
C SER A 110 2.20 14.76 -7.82
N PRO A 111 0.86 14.92 -7.72
CA PRO A 111 -0.05 14.08 -6.96
C PRO A 111 -1.28 13.58 -7.75
N ALA A 112 -1.45 12.26 -7.79
CA ALA A 112 -2.69 11.64 -7.31
C ALA A 112 -2.27 10.82 -6.09
N ALA A 113 -2.63 11.34 -4.92
CA ALA A 113 -1.98 11.06 -3.65
C ALA A 113 -2.13 9.61 -3.21
N GLY A 114 -1.08 9.05 -2.59
CA GLY A 114 -1.30 7.94 -1.68
C GLY A 114 -2.33 8.35 -0.63
N LEU A 115 -3.27 7.44 -0.35
CA LEU A 115 -4.36 7.70 0.60
C LEU A 115 -3.80 8.24 1.92
N LYS A 116 -4.49 9.23 2.49
CA LYS A 116 -4.26 9.64 3.87
C LYS A 116 -5.03 8.69 4.77
N ILE A 117 -4.32 7.78 5.39
CA ILE A 117 -4.86 6.78 6.30
C ILE A 117 -4.70 7.30 7.72
N VAL A 118 -5.75 7.18 8.52
CA VAL A 118 -5.63 7.29 9.98
C VAL A 118 -5.95 5.94 10.57
N ALA A 119 -5.24 5.56 11.64
CA ALA A 119 -5.46 4.28 12.27
C ALA A 119 -5.50 4.36 13.79
N ILE A 120 -6.19 3.41 14.40
CA ILE A 120 -6.16 3.17 15.84
C ILE A 120 -5.66 1.75 16.06
N THR A 121 -4.70 1.59 16.95
CA THR A 121 -4.32 0.27 17.47
C THR A 121 -4.67 0.17 18.94
N SER A 122 -5.23 -0.97 19.36
CA SER A 122 -5.49 -1.20 20.79
C SER A 122 -5.45 -2.67 21.17
N CYS A 123 -4.62 -3.01 22.14
CA CYS A 123 -4.59 -4.35 22.75
C CYS A 123 -4.80 -4.20 24.27
N PRO A 124 -5.66 -5.02 24.90
CA PRO A 124 -5.88 -4.95 26.35
C PRO A 124 -4.67 -5.48 27.12
N THR A 125 -3.90 -6.39 26.52
CA THR A 125 -2.75 -7.05 27.14
C THR A 125 -1.46 -6.27 26.88
N GLY A 126 -1.29 -5.16 27.59
CA GLY A 126 -0.04 -4.39 27.62
C GLY A 126 0.23 -3.52 26.39
N ILE A 127 1.48 -3.08 26.26
CA ILE A 127 1.89 -2.10 25.25
C ILE A 127 2.43 -2.71 23.95
N ALA A 128 2.90 -3.96 23.99
CA ALA A 128 3.67 -4.56 22.91
C ALA A 128 2.86 -4.70 21.61
N HIS A 129 1.74 -5.43 21.64
CA HIS A 129 0.94 -5.64 20.44
C HIS A 129 0.33 -4.35 19.90
N THR A 130 0.03 -3.38 20.76
CA THR A 130 -0.46 -2.06 20.35
C THR A 130 0.58 -1.32 19.51
N PHE A 131 1.84 -1.30 19.94
CA PHE A 131 2.93 -0.67 19.18
C PHE A 131 3.35 -1.50 17.96
N MET A 132 3.45 -2.82 18.08
CA MET A 132 3.80 -3.69 16.95
C MET A 132 2.75 -3.62 15.83
N ALA A 133 1.46 -3.54 16.17
CA ALA A 133 0.41 -3.33 15.19
C ALA A 133 0.52 -1.95 14.52
N ALA A 134 0.92 -0.92 15.27
CA ALA A 134 1.10 0.42 14.73
C ALA A 134 2.26 0.44 13.72
N GLU A 135 3.41 -0.13 14.08
CA GLU A 135 4.56 -0.26 13.19
C GLU A 135 4.23 -1.08 11.95
N GLY A 136 3.49 -2.19 12.10
CA GLY A 136 3.06 -3.03 10.97
C GLY A 136 2.18 -2.26 9.98
N LEU A 137 1.25 -1.44 10.47
CA LEU A 137 0.41 -0.57 9.65
C LEU A 137 1.22 0.57 9.00
N GLU A 138 2.15 1.19 9.75
CA GLU A 138 3.04 2.24 9.24
C GLU A 138 3.91 1.74 8.08
N GLN A 139 4.55 0.58 8.26
CA GLN A 139 5.35 -0.06 7.24
C GLN A 139 4.50 -0.51 6.05
N GLY A 140 3.32 -1.08 6.30
CA GLY A 140 2.39 -1.55 5.27
C GLY A 140 1.82 -0.42 4.41
N ALA A 141 1.48 0.71 5.01
CA ALA A 141 1.01 1.89 4.28
C ALA A 141 2.15 2.54 3.50
N LYS A 142 3.33 2.68 4.12
CA LYS A 142 4.50 3.28 3.47
C LYS A 142 5.00 2.45 2.29
N SER A 143 4.98 1.13 2.38
CA SER A 143 5.35 0.24 1.27
C SER A 143 4.39 0.34 0.08
N GLN A 144 3.15 0.80 0.32
CA GLN A 144 2.14 1.05 -0.70
C GLN A 144 2.05 2.52 -1.12
N GLY A 145 2.99 3.37 -0.65
CA GLY A 145 3.03 4.78 -0.98
C GLY A 145 1.92 5.62 -0.34
N HIS A 146 1.26 5.11 0.70
CA HIS A 146 0.23 5.81 1.47
C HIS A 146 0.83 6.53 2.68
N THR A 147 0.20 7.62 3.10
CA THR A 147 0.56 8.30 4.35
C THR A 147 -0.34 7.76 5.45
N ILE A 148 0.22 7.46 6.61
CA ILE A 148 -0.57 6.99 7.74
C ILE A 148 -0.19 7.71 9.02
N LYS A 149 -1.20 7.97 9.86
CA LYS A 149 -1.03 8.39 11.26
C LYS A 149 -1.73 7.40 12.17
N VAL A 150 -0.99 6.83 13.12
CA VAL A 150 -1.53 5.81 14.02
C VAL A 150 -1.64 6.35 15.44
N GLU A 151 -2.85 6.34 16.00
CA GLU A 151 -3.11 6.52 17.42
C GLU A 151 -3.03 5.17 18.12
N THR A 152 -2.24 5.11 19.18
CA THR A 152 -2.05 3.88 19.97
C THR A 152 -2.82 4.01 21.27
N GLN A 153 -3.68 3.04 21.59
CA GLN A 153 -4.48 2.99 22.81
C GLN A 153 -4.13 1.73 23.61
N GLY A 154 -3.20 1.85 24.55
CA GLY A 154 -2.76 0.72 25.40
C GLY A 154 -2.97 0.98 26.88
N SER A 155 -2.40 0.10 27.72
CA SER A 155 -2.46 0.22 29.19
C SER A 155 -1.85 1.51 29.74
N VAL A 156 -0.98 2.16 28.96
CA VAL A 156 -0.34 3.44 29.30
C VAL A 156 -1.13 4.67 28.82
N GLY A 157 -2.36 4.46 28.32
CA GLY A 157 -3.22 5.49 27.74
C GLY A 157 -3.03 5.68 26.24
N ALA A 158 -3.76 6.64 25.68
CA ALA A 158 -3.69 6.99 24.27
C ALA A 158 -2.45 7.85 23.96
N LYS A 159 -1.72 7.52 22.89
CA LYS A 159 -0.62 8.31 22.34
C LYS A 159 -0.82 8.56 20.85
N ASN A 160 -0.25 9.67 20.35
CA ASN A 160 -0.40 10.14 18.97
C ASN A 160 -1.86 10.35 18.57
N ASN A 161 -2.65 10.94 19.46
CA ASN A 161 -4.08 11.13 19.26
C ASN A 161 -4.39 11.81 17.92
N LEU A 162 -5.38 11.26 17.22
CA LEU A 162 -5.89 11.82 15.97
C LEU A 162 -6.66 13.10 16.28
N THR A 163 -6.27 14.20 15.63
CA THR A 163 -7.02 15.46 15.69
C THR A 163 -8.22 15.40 14.75
N ALA A 164 -9.18 16.30 14.93
CA ALA A 164 -10.32 16.42 14.01
C ALA A 164 -9.85 16.72 12.57
N GLU A 165 -8.75 17.45 12.41
CA GLU A 165 -8.15 17.78 11.11
C GLU A 165 -7.54 16.53 10.45
N ASP A 166 -6.85 15.67 11.22
CA ASP A 166 -6.32 14.41 10.72
C ASP A 166 -7.46 13.53 10.18
N ILE A 167 -8.53 13.42 10.94
CA ILE A 167 -9.72 12.63 10.58
C ILE A 167 -10.39 13.23 9.34
N ALA A 168 -10.59 14.55 9.31
CA ALA A 168 -11.22 15.24 8.20
C ALA A 168 -10.41 15.11 6.90
N ALA A 169 -9.08 15.14 6.99
CA ALA A 169 -8.17 14.97 5.86
C ALA A 169 -7.96 13.49 5.46
N ALA A 170 -8.41 12.53 6.28
CA ALA A 170 -8.24 11.11 6.00
C ALA A 170 -9.23 10.61 4.94
N ASP A 171 -8.72 9.78 4.03
CA ASP A 171 -9.49 9.05 3.02
C ASP A 171 -9.97 7.69 3.56
N LEU A 172 -9.23 7.12 4.52
CA LEU A 172 -9.45 5.78 5.07
C LEU A 172 -9.12 5.75 6.56
N VAL A 173 -9.94 5.03 7.33
CA VAL A 173 -9.76 4.76 8.75
C VAL A 173 -9.54 3.26 8.95
N ILE A 174 -8.46 2.87 9.62
CA ILE A 174 -8.19 1.47 9.98
C ILE A 174 -8.21 1.33 11.50
N ILE A 175 -9.08 0.47 12.04
CA ILE A 175 -9.09 0.14 13.46
C ILE A 175 -8.57 -1.28 13.62
N ALA A 176 -7.34 -1.42 14.11
CA ALA A 176 -6.73 -2.70 14.45
C ALA A 176 -6.75 -2.88 15.98
N ALA A 177 -7.85 -3.39 16.52
CA ALA A 177 -8.08 -3.42 17.96
C ALA A 177 -8.65 -4.76 18.44
N ASP A 178 -8.20 -5.18 19.62
CA ASP A 178 -8.77 -6.30 20.39
C ASP A 178 -9.60 -5.79 21.59
N THR A 179 -9.88 -4.49 21.62
CA THR A 179 -10.71 -3.79 22.61
C THR A 179 -11.77 -2.94 21.92
N GLN A 180 -12.71 -2.42 22.69
CA GLN A 180 -13.71 -1.50 22.16
C GLN A 180 -13.13 -0.09 21.99
N VAL A 181 -13.24 0.43 20.78
CA VAL A 181 -12.75 1.76 20.38
C VAL A 181 -13.95 2.66 20.04
N ASP A 182 -13.89 3.94 20.44
CA ASP A 182 -14.91 4.93 20.07
C ASP A 182 -14.81 5.29 18.57
N LYS A 183 -15.90 5.02 17.84
CA LYS A 183 -16.00 5.23 16.40
C LYS A 183 -16.79 6.48 16.02
N SER A 184 -17.36 7.18 17.01
CA SER A 184 -18.28 8.31 16.79
C SER A 184 -17.59 9.44 16.01
N ARG A 185 -16.29 9.63 16.24
CA ARG A 185 -15.47 10.63 15.55
C ARG A 185 -15.17 10.31 14.07
N PHE A 186 -15.46 9.11 13.59
CA PHE A 186 -15.21 8.69 12.20
C PHE A 186 -16.47 8.64 11.33
N ALA A 187 -17.59 9.22 11.78
CA ALA A 187 -18.82 9.27 11.00
C ALA A 187 -18.59 9.89 9.61
N GLY A 188 -19.10 9.24 8.56
CA GLY A 188 -18.92 9.63 7.16
C GLY A 188 -17.58 9.23 6.55
N LYS A 189 -16.68 8.55 7.27
CA LYS A 189 -15.40 8.06 6.75
C LYS A 189 -15.45 6.58 6.38
N ARG A 190 -14.63 6.19 5.40
CA ARG A 190 -14.41 4.77 5.07
C ARG A 190 -13.63 4.12 6.20
N LEU A 191 -14.19 3.10 6.82
CA LEU A 191 -13.66 2.44 8.00
C LEU A 191 -13.52 0.93 7.76
N HIS A 192 -12.36 0.38 8.14
CA HIS A 192 -12.10 -1.05 8.15
C HIS A 192 -11.63 -1.48 9.54
N GLU A 193 -12.15 -2.61 10.02
CA GLU A 193 -11.85 -3.16 11.34
C GLU A 193 -11.09 -4.47 11.22
N ALA A 194 -10.07 -4.64 12.06
CA ALA A 194 -9.28 -5.85 12.15
C ALA A 194 -8.74 -6.05 13.57
N SER A 195 -8.14 -7.22 13.82
CA SER A 195 -7.42 -7.49 15.07
C SER A 195 -6.02 -6.90 15.05
N THR A 196 -5.42 -6.68 16.23
CA THR A 196 -4.00 -6.26 16.30
C THR A 196 -3.09 -7.33 15.69
N LYS A 197 -3.45 -8.61 15.84
CA LYS A 197 -2.72 -9.74 15.26
C LYS A 197 -2.64 -9.68 13.73
N ALA A 198 -3.71 -9.25 13.05
CA ALA A 198 -3.72 -9.10 11.60
C ALA A 198 -2.73 -8.00 11.15
N ALA A 199 -2.71 -6.88 11.86
CA ALA A 199 -1.77 -5.78 11.61
C ALA A 199 -0.30 -6.19 11.86
N ILE A 200 -0.03 -7.02 12.88
CA ILE A 200 1.32 -7.51 13.20
C ILE A 200 1.80 -8.53 12.16
N HIS A 201 0.93 -9.44 11.72
CA HIS A 201 1.32 -10.54 10.84
C HIS A 201 1.59 -10.07 9.41
N ASP A 202 0.70 -9.24 8.86
CA ASP A 202 0.86 -8.70 7.50
C ASP A 202 0.12 -7.37 7.36
N GLY A 203 0.73 -6.30 7.87
CA GLY A 203 0.19 -4.95 7.81
C GLY A 203 -0.01 -4.45 6.38
N ALA A 204 0.79 -4.90 5.41
CA ALA A 204 0.62 -4.54 4.00
C ALA A 204 -0.65 -5.18 3.41
N ALA A 205 -0.88 -6.47 3.64
CA ALA A 205 -2.12 -7.14 3.26
C ALA A 205 -3.33 -6.49 3.93
N LEU A 206 -3.24 -6.13 5.21
CA LEU A 206 -4.33 -5.46 5.92
C LEU A 206 -4.66 -4.08 5.32
N VAL A 207 -3.64 -3.28 4.97
CA VAL A 207 -3.87 -1.98 4.32
C VAL A 207 -4.54 -2.17 2.95
N ARG A 208 -4.14 -3.16 2.15
CA ARG A 208 -4.83 -3.48 0.87
C ARG A 208 -6.28 -3.89 1.10
N ALA A 209 -6.52 -4.80 2.04
CA ALA A 209 -7.86 -5.24 2.40
C ALA A 209 -8.74 -4.07 2.88
N ALA A 210 -8.18 -3.15 3.66
CA ALA A 210 -8.89 -1.96 4.10
C ALA A 210 -9.26 -1.04 2.92
N ILE A 211 -8.39 -0.87 1.93
CA ILE A 211 -8.68 -0.06 0.74
C ILE A 211 -9.83 -0.64 -0.08
N GLU A 212 -9.92 -1.97 -0.15
CA GLU A 212 -10.94 -2.67 -0.93
C GLU A 212 -12.27 -2.80 -0.18
N GLN A 213 -12.22 -3.10 1.13
CA GLN A 213 -13.36 -3.57 1.91
C GLN A 213 -13.89 -2.55 2.92
N ALA A 214 -13.26 -1.38 3.08
CA ALA A 214 -13.75 -0.37 4.02
C ALA A 214 -15.16 0.13 3.68
N GLN A 215 -16.00 0.19 4.71
CA GLN A 215 -17.40 0.63 4.63
C GLN A 215 -17.55 2.04 5.18
N MET A 216 -18.54 2.80 4.71
CA MET A 216 -18.81 4.13 5.27
C MET A 216 -19.37 4.01 6.69
N GLN A 217 -18.66 4.57 7.66
CA GLN A 217 -19.09 4.59 9.05
C GLN A 217 -20.27 5.54 9.22
N GLY A 218 -21.39 5.04 9.75
CA GLY A 218 -22.64 5.81 9.81
C GLY A 218 -23.44 5.80 8.51
N ALA A 219 -23.03 5.03 7.50
CA ALA A 219 -24.03 4.47 6.59
C ALA A 219 -24.82 3.48 7.43
N GLU A 220 -25.92 3.95 8.00
CA GLU A 220 -26.95 3.04 8.49
C GLU A 220 -27.22 2.05 7.35
N ALA A 221 -26.86 0.79 7.58
CA ALA A 221 -27.84 -0.23 7.31
C ALA A 221 -29.05 0.11 8.20
N SER A 222 -29.86 1.08 7.77
CA SER A 222 -31.26 1.08 8.07
C SER A 222 -31.78 -0.12 7.29
N SER A 223 -31.53 -1.31 7.81
CA SER A 223 -32.34 -2.46 7.50
C SER A 223 -33.74 -2.00 7.92
N PRO A 224 -34.72 -1.85 7.01
CA PRO A 224 -36.09 -1.51 7.40
C PRO A 224 -36.67 -2.49 8.43
N ASP A 225 -36.02 -3.64 8.59
CA ASP A 225 -36.27 -4.67 9.60
C ASP A 225 -35.97 -4.28 11.06
N TYR A 226 -34.97 -3.44 11.36
CA TYR A 226 -34.57 -3.26 12.77
C TYR A 226 -35.53 -2.33 13.54
N ASP A 227 -35.95 -1.22 12.94
CA ASP A 227 -37.00 -0.36 13.51
C ASP A 227 -38.36 -1.05 13.57
N ALA A 228 -38.64 -1.94 12.61
CA ALA A 228 -39.84 -2.77 12.62
C ALA A 228 -39.80 -3.81 13.75
N GLN A 229 -38.65 -4.46 13.97
CA GLN A 229 -38.45 -5.43 15.06
C GLN A 229 -38.47 -4.76 16.44
N VAL A 230 -37.91 -3.56 16.60
CA VAL A 230 -37.97 -2.82 17.87
C VAL A 230 -39.40 -2.33 18.17
N LYS A 231 -40.16 -1.90 17.15
CA LYS A 231 -41.58 -1.54 17.31
C LYS A 231 -42.44 -2.77 17.63
N GLN A 232 -42.22 -3.91 16.97
CA GLN A 232 -42.94 -5.15 17.26
C GLN A 232 -42.59 -5.69 18.65
N ALA A 233 -41.32 -5.67 19.06
CA ALA A 233 -40.91 -6.10 20.39
C ALA A 233 -41.49 -5.20 21.50
N LYS A 234 -41.56 -3.87 21.29
CA LYS A 234 -42.21 -2.95 22.23
C LYS A 234 -43.74 -3.14 22.28
N ALA A 235 -44.38 -3.41 21.14
CA ALA A 235 -45.82 -3.70 21.08
C ALA A 235 -46.18 -5.04 21.73
N GLN A 236 -45.35 -6.06 21.55
CA GLN A 236 -45.52 -7.36 22.20
C GLN A 236 -45.29 -7.26 23.71
N GLN A 237 -44.27 -6.53 24.18
CA GLN A 237 -44.05 -6.30 25.61
C GLN A 237 -45.17 -5.49 26.29
N ALA A 238 -45.83 -4.58 25.55
CA ALA A 238 -46.99 -3.87 26.04
C ALA A 238 -48.23 -4.79 26.16
N ALA A 239 -48.36 -5.79 25.28
CA ALA A 239 -49.44 -6.78 25.32
C ALA A 239 -49.26 -7.84 26.41
N THR A 240 -48.02 -8.18 26.79
CA THR A 240 -47.74 -9.17 27.85
C THR A 240 -47.73 -8.59 29.27
N ARG A 241 -47.90 -7.28 29.46
CA ARG A 241 -48.14 -6.69 30.78
C ARG A 241 -49.59 -6.88 31.21
N THR A 242 -50.00 -8.13 31.41
CA THR A 242 -51.19 -8.43 32.22
C THR A 242 -50.83 -8.17 33.67
N GLY A 243 -51.36 -7.05 34.19
CA GLY A 243 -51.14 -6.60 35.54
C GLY A 243 -51.53 -7.63 36.58
N ALA A 244 -50.64 -7.84 37.54
CA ALA A 244 -50.90 -8.55 38.77
C ALA A 244 -50.62 -7.62 39.95
N TYR A 245 -51.38 -6.53 40.07
CA TYR A 245 -51.62 -5.80 41.33
C TYR A 245 -52.79 -4.83 41.09
N LYS A 246 -53.98 -5.30 41.44
CA LYS A 246 -55.16 -4.48 41.76
C LYS A 246 -55.45 -4.70 43.23
#